data_AF-A0A969FLC1-F1
#
_entry.id   AF-A0A969FLC1-F1
#
_cell.length_a   1.000
_cell.length_b   1.000
_cell.length_c   1.000
_cell.angle_alpha   90.00
_cell.angle_beta   90.00
_cell.angle_gamma   90.00
#
_symmetry.space_group_name_H-M   'P 1'
#
loop_
_entity.id
_entity.type
_entity.pdbx_description
1 polymer ?
#
loop_
_entity_poly.entity_id
_entity_poly.type
_entity_poly.pdbx_seq_one_letter_code
_entity_poly.pdbx_strand_id
1 'polypeptide(L)'
;MTLVTVLALSVATPCTLTPEALCERVSQVRLIPFKGLGTDEAYLALMNAGEAVVPCLIEKIIDTTPMPDPRMAPKYPGTVVGDIAFFILLEITGTELEGLLPETVRESFRVNGVYAYFDYVANSDNRVQLQQRCRDWWRQRKSRGERNGED
;
A
#
# COMPACT_ATOMS: atom_id res chain seq x y z
N MET A 1 -53.65 35.42 -3.61
CA MET A 1 -52.20 35.47 -3.92
C MET A 1 -51.54 34.37 -3.12
N THR A 2 -51.14 33.28 -3.77
CA THR A 2 -50.53 32.12 -3.11
C THR A 2 -49.05 32.16 -3.45
N LEU A 3 -48.20 32.35 -2.44
CA LEU A 3 -46.74 32.35 -2.59
C LEU A 3 -46.26 30.89 -2.63
N VAL A 4 -45.60 30.50 -3.72
CA VAL A 4 -44.93 29.20 -3.85
C VAL A 4 -43.46 29.43 -3.54
N THR A 5 -43.02 28.96 -2.37
CA THR A 5 -41.61 29.02 -1.97
C THR A 5 -40.90 27.77 -2.49
N VAL A 6 -39.95 27.95 -3.42
CA VAL A 6 -39.11 26.87 -3.94
C VAL A 6 -37.88 26.76 -3.03
N LEU A 7 -37.81 25.68 -2.24
CA LEU A 7 -36.63 25.31 -1.46
C LEU A 7 -35.60 24.64 -2.37
N ALA A 8 -34.52 25.34 -2.69
CA ALA A 8 -33.36 24.76 -3.36
C ALA A 8 -32.52 23.97 -2.34
N LEU A 9 -32.60 22.64 -2.39
CA LEU A 9 -31.70 21.75 -1.67
C LEU A 9 -30.36 21.67 -2.41
N SER A 10 -29.34 22.36 -1.91
CA SER A 10 -27.95 22.10 -2.29
C SER A 10 -27.51 20.77 -1.69
N VAL A 11 -27.50 19.72 -2.50
CA VAL A 11 -26.83 18.45 -2.17
C VAL A 11 -25.32 18.68 -2.18
N ALA A 12 -24.71 18.72 -1.00
CA ALA A 12 -23.25 18.72 -0.87
C ALA A 12 -22.73 17.40 -1.45
N THR A 13 -21.96 17.48 -2.54
CA THR A 13 -21.28 16.32 -3.09
C THR A 13 -20.23 15.89 -2.06
N PRO A 14 -20.28 14.64 -1.55
CA PRO A 14 -19.24 14.19 -0.65
C PRO A 14 -17.90 14.23 -1.39
N CYS A 15 -16.91 14.92 -0.82
CA CYS A 15 -15.52 14.81 -1.26
C CYS A 15 -15.01 13.41 -0.93
N THR A 16 -15.39 12.41 -1.72
CA THR A 16 -14.70 11.12 -1.72
C THR A 16 -13.35 11.34 -2.38
N LEU A 17 -12.29 11.39 -1.55
CA LEU A 17 -10.93 11.23 -2.01
C LEU A 17 -10.87 9.96 -2.86
N THR A 18 -10.47 10.10 -4.12
CA THR A 18 -10.29 8.94 -4.98
C THR A 18 -9.15 8.08 -4.44
N PRO A 19 -9.14 6.76 -4.70
CA PRO A 19 -8.03 5.92 -4.31
C PRO A 19 -6.69 6.51 -4.73
N GLU A 20 -6.57 7.02 -5.96
CA GLU A 20 -5.35 7.63 -6.51
C GLU A 20 -4.86 8.81 -5.65
N ALA A 21 -5.77 9.66 -5.19
CA ALA A 21 -5.43 10.79 -4.33
C ALA A 21 -4.96 10.34 -2.94
N LEU A 22 -5.43 9.19 -2.44
CA LEU A 22 -4.92 8.61 -1.20
C LEU A 22 -3.49 8.07 -1.36
N CYS A 23 -3.13 7.57 -2.54
CA CYS A 23 -1.80 7.00 -2.79
C CYS A 23 -0.69 8.04 -2.68
N GLU A 24 -0.97 9.30 -3.03
CA GLU A 24 -0.01 10.40 -2.84
C GLU A 24 0.36 10.62 -1.37
N ARG A 25 -0.47 10.13 -0.44
CA ARG A 25 -0.22 10.19 1.00
C ARG A 25 0.80 9.17 1.50
N VAL A 26 1.26 8.21 0.67
CA VAL A 26 2.31 7.26 1.08
C VAL A 26 3.58 8.01 1.53
N SER A 27 3.95 9.07 0.82
CA SER A 27 5.08 9.94 1.17
C SER A 27 4.91 10.72 2.48
N GLN A 28 3.68 10.78 3.00
CA GLN A 28 3.31 11.49 4.21
C GLN A 28 3.29 10.58 5.45
N VAL A 29 3.44 9.27 5.27
CA VAL A 29 3.45 8.30 6.38
C VAL A 29 4.70 8.52 7.22
N ARG A 30 4.52 8.86 8.50
CA ARG A 30 5.61 9.09 9.46
C ARG A 30 5.76 7.98 10.47
N LEU A 31 4.70 7.19 10.68
CA LEU A 31 4.71 6.09 11.63
C LEU A 31 3.94 4.87 11.09
N ILE A 32 4.62 3.73 11.04
CA ILE A 32 4.00 2.41 10.86
C ILE A 32 4.09 1.67 12.20
N PRO A 33 2.96 1.34 12.83
CA PRO A 33 2.94 0.63 14.10
C PRO A 33 3.47 -0.80 13.93
N PHE A 34 4.23 -1.30 14.92
CA PHE A 34 4.59 -2.72 14.96
C PHE A 34 3.40 -3.61 15.39
N LYS A 35 2.48 -3.06 16.18
CA LYS A 35 1.24 -3.68 16.63
C LYS A 35 0.15 -2.63 16.78
N GLY A 36 -1.09 -3.00 16.44
CA GLY A 36 -2.26 -2.12 16.56
C GLY A 36 -2.35 -1.09 15.43
N LEU A 37 -3.34 -0.19 15.53
CA LEU A 37 -3.72 0.70 14.43
C LEU A 37 -2.75 1.88 14.19
N GLY A 38 -1.86 2.17 15.14
CA GLY A 38 -1.03 3.39 15.09
C GLY A 38 -1.86 4.67 15.22
N THR A 39 -1.22 5.83 15.06
CA THR A 39 -1.86 7.16 15.17
C THR A 39 -1.59 8.08 13.99
N ASP A 40 -0.88 7.58 12.97
CA ASP A 40 -0.54 8.38 11.79
C ASP A 40 -1.74 8.46 10.84
N GLU A 41 -2.19 9.69 10.55
CA GLU A 41 -3.39 9.92 9.76
C GLU A 41 -3.26 9.46 8.30
N ALA A 42 -2.05 9.53 7.72
CA ALA A 42 -1.81 9.07 6.35
C ALA A 42 -1.84 7.55 6.28
N TYR A 43 -1.20 6.89 7.23
CA TYR A 43 -1.26 5.44 7.39
C TYR A 43 -2.71 4.96 7.60
N LEU A 44 -3.43 5.54 8.57
CA LEU A 44 -4.81 5.16 8.88
C LEU A 44 -5.75 5.34 7.67
N ALA A 45 -5.56 6.39 6.88
CA ALA A 45 -6.37 6.61 5.69
C ALA A 45 -6.13 5.54 4.62
N LEU A 46 -4.88 5.10 4.43
CA LEU A 46 -4.55 3.99 3.52
C LEU A 46 -5.15 2.68 4.02
N MET A 47 -5.01 2.39 5.32
CA MET A 47 -5.57 1.18 5.92
C MET A 47 -7.10 1.14 5.83
N ASN A 48 -7.78 2.26 6.07
CA ASN A 48 -9.24 2.36 5.97
C ASN A 48 -9.75 2.21 4.53
N ALA A 49 -8.96 2.61 3.53
CA ALA A 49 -9.29 2.38 2.13
C ALA A 49 -9.14 0.91 1.72
N GLY A 50 -8.31 0.15 2.43
CA GLY A 50 -8.14 -1.29 2.26
C GLY A 50 -7.76 -1.67 0.82
N GLU A 51 -8.46 -2.67 0.26
CA GLU A 51 -8.15 -3.17 -1.08
C GLU A 51 -8.31 -2.14 -2.20
N ALA A 52 -9.03 -1.02 -1.98
CA ALA A 52 -9.23 0.01 -2.99
C ALA A 52 -7.93 0.72 -3.40
N VAL A 53 -6.94 0.83 -2.51
CA VAL A 53 -5.64 1.46 -2.81
C VAL A 53 -4.57 0.46 -3.27
N VAL A 54 -4.85 -0.84 -3.30
CA VAL A 54 -3.85 -1.86 -3.70
C VAL A 54 -3.26 -1.60 -5.10
N PRO A 55 -4.06 -1.31 -6.15
CA PRO A 55 -3.50 -1.06 -7.48
C PRO A 55 -2.45 0.06 -7.50
N CYS A 56 -2.72 1.17 -6.83
CA CYS A 56 -1.78 2.29 -6.83
C CYS A 56 -0.58 2.09 -5.90
N LEU A 57 -0.73 1.34 -4.79
CA LEU A 57 0.40 0.97 -3.94
C LEU A 57 1.41 0.14 -4.73
N ILE A 58 0.93 -0.77 -5.58
CA ILE A 58 1.78 -1.55 -6.50
C ILE A 58 2.52 -0.61 -7.47
N GLU A 59 1.83 0.40 -8.02
CA GLU A 59 2.48 1.38 -8.90
C GLU A 59 3.58 2.18 -8.19
N LYS A 60 3.43 2.47 -6.89
CA LYS A 60 4.45 3.19 -6.11
C LYS A 60 5.67 2.36 -5.70
N ILE A 61 5.70 1.04 -5.88
CA ILE A 61 6.86 0.19 -5.48
C ILE A 61 8.19 0.65 -6.11
N ILE A 62 8.14 1.23 -7.30
CA ILE A 62 9.33 1.74 -8.02
C ILE A 62 9.68 3.20 -7.66
N ASP A 63 8.90 3.86 -6.81
CA ASP A 63 9.15 5.24 -6.37
C ASP A 63 10.36 5.28 -5.44
N THR A 64 11.47 5.83 -5.94
CA THR A 64 12.74 5.95 -5.23
C THR A 64 12.89 7.27 -4.47
N THR A 65 11.80 8.03 -4.31
CA THR A 65 11.82 9.28 -3.53
C THR A 65 12.25 8.97 -2.09
N PRO A 66 13.38 9.56 -1.61
CA PRO A 66 13.85 9.31 -0.25
C PRO A 66 12.84 9.80 0.79
N MET A 67 12.65 9.01 1.85
CA MET A 67 11.86 9.41 3.01
C MET A 67 12.43 8.85 4.32
N PRO A 68 12.20 9.51 5.47
CA PRO A 68 12.54 8.92 6.75
C PRO A 68 11.83 7.58 6.93
N ASP A 69 12.54 6.57 7.45
CA ASP A 69 11.92 5.28 7.76
C ASP A 69 10.85 5.44 8.85
N PRO A 70 9.56 5.26 8.51
CA PRO A 70 8.46 5.45 9.45
C PRO A 70 8.27 4.22 10.37
N ARG A 71 9.00 3.13 10.16
CA ARG A 71 8.88 1.93 10.99
C ARG A 71 9.44 2.17 12.38
N MET A 72 8.80 1.58 13.39
CA MET A 72 9.29 1.67 14.77
C MET A 72 10.59 0.89 14.98
N ALA A 73 10.72 -0.32 14.40
CA ALA A 73 11.94 -1.12 14.36
C ALA A 73 11.76 -2.37 13.46
N PRO A 74 12.86 -2.95 12.92
CA PRO A 74 14.16 -2.33 12.74
C PRO A 74 14.10 -1.24 11.67
N LYS A 75 14.87 -0.17 11.86
CA LYS A 75 15.00 0.90 10.87
C LYS A 75 16.10 0.57 9.85
N TYR A 76 15.94 1.03 8.62
CA TYR A 76 16.92 0.90 7.55
C TYR A 76 17.28 2.28 6.99
N PRO A 77 18.57 2.61 6.80
CA PRO A 77 18.95 3.86 6.16
C PRO A 77 18.62 3.82 4.66
N GLY A 78 18.15 4.93 4.09
CA GLY A 78 17.86 5.01 2.65
C GLY A 78 16.50 4.44 2.25
N THR A 79 15.53 4.40 3.17
CA THR A 79 14.14 4.11 2.86
C THR A 79 13.58 5.08 1.80
N VAL A 80 12.77 4.53 0.90
CA VAL A 80 12.07 5.29 -0.14
C VAL A 80 10.56 5.04 -0.08
N VAL A 81 9.79 5.89 -0.77
CA VAL A 81 8.32 5.78 -0.87
C VAL A 81 7.88 4.38 -1.30
N GLY A 82 8.59 3.75 -2.24
CA GLY A 82 8.25 2.41 -2.72
C GLY A 82 8.36 1.31 -1.66
N ASP A 83 9.24 1.46 -0.68
CA ASP A 83 9.36 0.50 0.42
C ASP A 83 8.11 0.58 1.31
N ILE A 84 7.67 1.82 1.59
CA ILE A 84 6.47 2.09 2.41
C ILE A 84 5.21 1.62 1.70
N ALA A 85 5.10 1.88 0.40
CA ALA A 85 4.01 1.37 -0.42
C ALA A 85 3.93 -0.17 -0.35
N PHE A 86 5.07 -0.84 -0.44
CA PHE A 86 5.14 -2.29 -0.36
C PHE A 86 4.74 -2.83 1.03
N PHE A 87 5.23 -2.25 2.13
CA PHE A 87 4.85 -2.71 3.47
C PHE A 87 3.36 -2.49 3.78
N ILE A 88 2.79 -1.35 3.36
CA ILE A 88 1.35 -1.08 3.52
C ILE A 88 0.51 -2.06 2.68
N LEU A 89 0.96 -2.40 1.47
CA LEU A 89 0.33 -3.43 0.64
C LEU A 89 0.27 -4.79 1.36
N LEU A 90 1.36 -5.21 1.99
CA LEU A 90 1.41 -6.47 2.74
C LEU A 90 0.41 -6.48 3.90
N GLU A 91 0.38 -5.39 4.67
CA GLU A 91 -0.53 -5.23 5.82
C GLU A 91 -2.00 -5.25 5.40
N ILE A 92 -2.38 -4.45 4.40
CA ILE A 92 -3.76 -4.39 3.89
C ILE A 92 -4.26 -5.77 3.42
N THR A 93 -3.38 -6.55 2.81
CA THR A 93 -3.76 -7.79 2.15
C THR A 93 -3.55 -9.04 3.00
N GLY A 94 -2.91 -8.89 4.16
CA GLY A 94 -2.45 -10.00 5.00
C GLY A 94 -1.48 -10.93 4.29
N THR A 95 -0.75 -10.43 3.30
CA THR A 95 0.17 -11.24 2.49
C THR A 95 1.52 -11.30 3.18
N GLU A 96 2.06 -12.50 3.36
CA GLU A 96 3.42 -12.69 3.84
C GLU A 96 4.43 -12.17 2.82
N LEU A 97 5.37 -11.35 3.29
CA LEU A 97 6.41 -10.71 2.47
C LEU A 97 7.13 -11.72 1.57
N GLU A 98 7.50 -12.87 2.14
CA GLU A 98 8.21 -13.95 1.45
C GLU A 98 7.45 -14.47 0.22
N GLY A 99 6.12 -14.46 0.24
CA GLY A 99 5.30 -14.95 -0.87
C GLY A 99 5.45 -14.13 -2.16
N LEU A 100 5.91 -12.89 -2.04
CA LEU A 100 6.12 -11.97 -3.17
C LEU A 100 7.59 -11.82 -3.57
N LEU A 101 8.51 -12.58 -2.96
CA LEU A 101 9.93 -12.53 -3.30
C LEU A 101 10.36 -13.68 -4.24
N PRO A 102 11.42 -13.49 -5.06
CA PRO A 102 12.08 -14.60 -5.75
C PRO A 102 12.67 -15.62 -4.77
N GLU A 103 12.77 -16.89 -5.18
CA GLU A 103 13.25 -17.99 -4.31
C GLU A 103 14.56 -17.66 -3.59
N THR A 104 15.57 -17.21 -4.33
CA THR A 104 16.89 -16.88 -3.78
C THR A 104 16.83 -15.81 -2.69
N VAL A 105 15.89 -14.86 -2.81
CA VAL A 105 15.67 -13.82 -1.81
C VAL A 105 14.90 -14.37 -0.61
N ARG A 106 13.96 -15.30 -0.81
CA ARG A 106 13.27 -15.99 0.30
C ARG A 106 14.25 -16.79 1.15
N GLU A 107 15.17 -17.51 0.51
CA GLU A 107 16.24 -18.23 1.20
C GLU A 107 17.10 -17.27 2.04
N SER A 108 17.48 -16.13 1.47
CA SER A 108 18.19 -15.10 2.22
C SER A 108 17.35 -14.49 3.34
N PHE A 109 16.03 -14.34 3.16
CA PHE A 109 15.13 -13.79 4.16
C PHE A 109 15.03 -14.68 5.40
N ARG A 110 15.06 -16.01 5.24
CA ARG A 110 15.08 -16.95 6.37
C ARG A 110 16.30 -16.78 7.29
N VAL A 111 17.40 -16.25 6.76
CA VAL A 111 18.65 -16.02 7.50
C VAL A 111 18.78 -14.57 7.97
N ASN A 112 18.49 -13.61 7.10
CA ASN A 112 18.77 -12.18 7.31
C ASN A 112 17.51 -11.36 7.64
N GLY A 113 16.32 -11.98 7.64
CA GLY A 113 15.05 -11.31 7.84
C GLY A 113 14.80 -10.22 6.80
N VAL A 114 14.20 -9.11 7.26
CA VAL A 114 13.81 -7.98 6.40
C VAL A 114 14.98 -7.32 5.67
N TYR A 115 16.22 -7.50 6.11
CA TYR A 115 17.39 -6.97 5.39
C TYR A 115 17.56 -7.60 3.99
N ALA A 116 17.18 -8.86 3.81
CA ALA A 116 17.21 -9.51 2.49
C ALA A 116 16.29 -8.82 1.47
N TYR A 117 15.17 -8.26 1.93
CA TYR A 117 14.31 -7.43 1.09
C TYR A 117 15.03 -6.16 0.65
N PHE A 118 15.66 -5.43 1.59
CA PHE A 118 16.37 -4.19 1.26
C PHE A 118 17.55 -4.42 0.32
N ASP A 119 18.33 -5.48 0.55
CA ASP A 119 19.43 -5.86 -0.33
C ASP A 119 18.94 -6.18 -1.75
N TYR A 120 17.78 -6.83 -1.86
CA TYR A 120 17.15 -7.11 -3.16
C TYR A 120 16.68 -5.84 -3.86
N VAL A 121 15.94 -4.95 -3.18
CA VAL A 121 15.37 -3.73 -3.79
C VAL A 121 16.35 -2.55 -3.89
N ALA A 122 17.57 -2.70 -3.39
CA ALA A 122 18.65 -1.75 -3.64
C ALA A 122 18.98 -1.61 -5.15
N ASN A 123 18.69 -2.65 -5.94
CA ASN A 123 18.74 -2.59 -7.40
C ASN A 123 17.39 -2.14 -7.98
N SER A 124 17.39 -1.10 -8.82
CA SER A 124 16.18 -0.57 -9.46
C SER A 124 15.44 -1.59 -10.33
N ASP A 125 16.16 -2.48 -11.03
CA ASP A 125 15.55 -3.49 -11.90
C ASP A 125 14.79 -4.52 -11.07
N ASN A 126 15.25 -4.80 -9.85
CA ASN A 126 14.57 -5.69 -8.92
C ASN A 126 13.27 -5.06 -8.37
N ARG A 127 13.21 -3.73 -8.25
CA ARG A 127 11.94 -3.03 -7.93
C ARG A 127 10.92 -3.19 -9.03
N VAL A 128 11.33 -3.07 -10.29
CA VAL A 128 10.44 -3.29 -11.45
C VAL A 128 9.94 -4.74 -11.48
N GLN A 129 10.82 -5.71 -11.23
CA GLN A 129 10.44 -7.11 -11.13
C GLN A 129 9.47 -7.38 -9.97
N LEU A 130 9.70 -6.78 -8.80
CA LEU A 130 8.82 -6.89 -7.64
C LEU A 130 7.44 -6.29 -7.94
N GLN A 131 7.41 -5.10 -8.53
CA GLN A 131 6.16 -4.45 -8.95
C GLN A 131 5.38 -5.35 -9.90
N GLN A 132 6.02 -5.89 -10.94
CA GLN A 132 5.35 -6.75 -11.91
C GLN A 132 4.77 -8.01 -11.24
N ARG A 133 5.54 -8.64 -10.35
CA ARG A 133 5.07 -9.79 -9.57
C ARG A 133 3.87 -9.44 -8.69
N CYS A 134 3.86 -8.27 -8.05
CA CYS A 134 2.72 -7.80 -7.27
C CYS A 134 1.48 -7.56 -8.16
N ARG A 135 1.66 -6.99 -9.36
CA ARG A 135 0.55 -6.85 -10.33
C ARG A 135 -0.04 -8.21 -10.73
N ASP A 136 0.82 -9.17 -11.05
CA ASP A 136 0.41 -10.52 -11.46
C ASP A 136 -0.30 -11.24 -10.31
N TRP A 137 0.25 -11.15 -9.10
CA TRP A 137 -0.36 -11.68 -7.89
C TRP A 137 -1.74 -11.08 -7.62
N TRP A 138 -1.89 -9.75 -7.73
CA TRP A 138 -3.16 -9.07 -7.47
C TRP A 138 -4.24 -9.48 -8.48
N ARG A 139 -3.89 -9.55 -9.78
CA ARG A 139 -4.78 -10.07 -10.83
C ARG A 139 -5.26 -11.49 -10.54
N GLN A 140 -4.34 -12.37 -10.11
CA GLN A 140 -4.68 -13.75 -9.75
C GLN A 140 -5.58 -13.83 -8.52
N ARG A 141 -5.35 -12.99 -7.50
CA ARG A 141 -6.18 -12.95 -6.29
C ARG A 141 -7.61 -12.52 -6.61
N LYS A 142 -7.80 -11.46 -7.39
CA LYS A 142 -9.13 -10.97 -7.79
C LYS A 142 -9.95 -12.04 -8.52
N SER A 143 -9.34 -12.72 -9.49
CA SER A 143 -10.01 -13.82 -10.22
C SER A 143 -10.33 -15.05 -9.35
N ARG A 144 -9.68 -15.24 -8.19
CA ARG A 144 -10.04 -16.30 -7.24
C ARG A 144 -11.16 -15.86 -6.30
N GLY A 145 -11.13 -14.61 -5.83
CA GLY A 145 -12.17 -14.05 -4.97
C GLY A 145 -13.53 -13.97 -5.66
N GLU A 146 -13.56 -13.57 -6.94
CA GLU A 146 -14.79 -13.51 -7.74
C GLU A 146 -15.44 -14.88 -7.95
N ARG A 147 -14.64 -15.96 -8.01
CA ARG A 147 -15.17 -17.34 -8.16
C ARG A 147 -15.77 -17.93 -6.88
N ASN A 148 -15.50 -17.33 -5.72
CA ASN A 148 -15.94 -17.83 -4.42
C ASN A 148 -17.03 -16.94 -3.80
N GLY A 149 -17.43 -15.86 -4.46
CA GLY A 149 -18.45 -14.90 -3.99
C GLY A 149 -19.81 -15.07 -4.68
N GLU A 150 -20.00 -16.18 -5.39
CA GLU A 150 -21.22 -16.55 -6.10
C GLU A 150 -21.76 -17.85 -5.48
N ASP A 151 -22.17 -17.77 -4.22
CA ASP A 151 -22.97 -18.76 -3.48
C ASP A 151 -23.87 -18.03 -2.46
#